data_AF-A0A9Q7TZJ2-F1
#
_entry.id   AF-A0A9Q7TZJ2-F1
#
_cell.length_a   1.000
_cell.length_b   1.000
_cell.length_c   1.000
_cell.angle_alpha   90.00
_cell.angle_beta   90.00
_cell.angle_gamma   90.00
#
_symmetry.space_group_name_H-M   'P 1'
#
loop_
_entity.id
_entity.type
_entity.pdbx_description
1 polymer ?
#
loop_
_entity_poly.entity_id
_entity_poly.type
_entity_poly.pdbx_seq_one_letter_code
_entity_poly.pdbx_strand_id
1 'polypeptide(L)'
;MAKGTSAIDPSNFASLGLTHVQYDPSDRLAKLMALVTLSPIFLLCSYVTIILLRRELTFINALIGQLACEGFNWALKRLIKQPRPRDRLGAGYGMPSSHSQFLGFFAAFFLLHFYLNRPPLLKPRTLVNSMRRLEHALAMLLIALISLLTCYSRHHLHYHTPLQIFVGVFIGLGFGGAYYYFTEYLPRKPLRLPAPLAVSQSSSPLAKRANRLLQPIESRNNQARIGNRNKPRRPSSTLGEMILPELHPSPPIRQILLDHPIAIAFRIRDSWAVWKDGGIEGEYRAWRREWEARRASCLTPTLRSAQKLKSNSNQHTGSLPRHYSMMKLALGQADKSPPTDTAFCVGCVICPTSDAIATSSSEILATGFSRELAGNTHAEQCALDKLASEFNRQQYNNKSLPTLDLDLYTTMEPCSDRLSGKVACVQRILRFNEQADVFTLPRRCLPPSLQTSTAASADTVQVRLRIHRVFQGVAEPDDFVNCQSQNILRDSNIKVFTVRADDDPNGQLEQDCLRIARKGHHPSKT
;
A
#
# COMPACT_ATOMS: atom_id res chain seq x y z
N MET A 1 -26.94 -71.16 17.14
CA MET A 1 -25.89 -70.34 16.51
C MET A 1 -26.55 -69.30 15.63
N ALA A 2 -26.68 -68.06 16.12
CA ALA A 2 -27.35 -66.98 15.40
C ALA A 2 -26.45 -66.47 14.25
N LYS A 3 -26.94 -66.55 13.02
CA LYS A 3 -26.38 -65.83 11.87
C LYS A 3 -26.67 -64.34 12.09
N GLY A 4 -25.64 -63.57 12.40
CA GLY A 4 -25.73 -62.11 12.47
C GLY A 4 -26.06 -61.54 11.10
N THR A 5 -27.29 -61.07 10.95
CA THR A 5 -27.72 -60.20 9.86
C THR A 5 -27.16 -58.81 10.11
N SER A 6 -25.95 -58.54 9.60
CA SER A 6 -25.48 -57.16 9.46
C SER A 6 -26.35 -56.48 8.41
N ALA A 7 -27.26 -55.60 8.86
CA ALA A 7 -28.26 -54.90 8.04
C ALA A 7 -27.70 -53.82 7.08
N ILE A 8 -26.43 -53.95 6.69
CA ILE A 8 -25.72 -52.99 5.84
C ILE A 8 -25.24 -53.77 4.63
N ASP A 9 -26.07 -53.83 3.59
CA ASP A 9 -25.64 -54.30 2.27
C ASP A 9 -24.75 -53.23 1.63
N PRO A 10 -23.43 -53.46 1.45
CA PRO A 10 -22.51 -52.44 0.93
C PRO A 10 -22.86 -51.97 -0.48
N SER A 11 -23.66 -52.73 -1.25
CA SER A 11 -24.15 -52.29 -2.57
C SER A 11 -25.15 -51.13 -2.51
N ASN A 12 -25.76 -50.85 -1.35
CA ASN A 12 -26.72 -49.78 -1.17
C ASN A 12 -26.11 -48.47 -0.65
N PHE A 13 -24.79 -48.42 -0.39
CA PHE A 13 -24.11 -47.22 0.12
C PHE A 13 -23.13 -46.68 -0.92
N ALA A 14 -23.41 -45.47 -1.42
CA ALA A 14 -22.42 -44.71 -2.18
C ALA A 14 -21.39 -44.13 -1.21
N SER A 15 -20.11 -44.50 -1.36
CA SER A 15 -19.04 -43.81 -0.64
C SER A 15 -18.94 -42.37 -1.16
N LEU A 16 -18.80 -41.40 -0.25
CA LEU A 16 -18.54 -40.01 -0.60
C LEU A 16 -17.12 -39.92 -1.20
N GLY A 17 -17.03 -40.15 -2.52
CA GLY A 17 -15.81 -40.47 -3.25
C GLY A 17 -14.83 -39.33 -3.50
N LEU A 18 -14.70 -38.36 -2.59
CA LEU A 18 -13.78 -37.23 -2.80
C LEU A 18 -12.31 -37.66 -2.74
N THR A 19 -11.97 -38.70 -1.96
CA THR A 19 -10.57 -39.13 -1.72
C THR A 19 -10.35 -40.63 -1.85
N HIS A 20 -11.30 -41.39 -2.40
CA HIS A 20 -11.20 -42.85 -2.46
C HIS A 20 -10.18 -43.30 -3.52
N VAL A 21 -8.91 -43.46 -3.12
CA VAL A 21 -7.81 -43.95 -3.94
C VAL A 21 -7.57 -45.43 -3.64
N GLN A 22 -7.81 -46.29 -4.63
CA GLN A 22 -7.45 -47.71 -4.58
C GLN A 22 -5.97 -47.87 -4.94
N TYR A 23 -5.25 -48.68 -4.15
CA TYR A 23 -3.85 -49.05 -4.35
C TYR A 23 -3.61 -50.47 -3.82
N ASP A 24 -2.53 -51.12 -4.27
CA ASP A 24 -2.15 -52.44 -3.78
C ASP A 24 -1.46 -52.31 -2.41
N PRO A 25 -2.01 -52.89 -1.33
CA PRO A 25 -1.41 -52.78 0.01
C PRO A 25 -0.09 -53.53 0.14
N SER A 26 0.23 -54.46 -0.77
CA SER A 26 1.50 -55.18 -0.77
C SER A 26 2.67 -54.33 -1.29
N ASP A 27 2.39 -53.29 -2.08
CA ASP A 27 3.38 -52.34 -2.57
C ASP A 27 3.51 -51.13 -1.62
N ARG A 28 4.65 -51.03 -0.93
CA ARG A 28 4.96 -49.92 -0.02
C ARG A 28 5.01 -48.56 -0.72
N LEU A 29 5.46 -48.53 -1.98
CA LEU A 29 5.52 -47.31 -2.78
C LEU A 29 4.12 -46.86 -3.21
N ALA A 30 3.22 -47.80 -3.50
CA ALA A 30 1.84 -47.50 -3.86
C ALA A 30 1.11 -46.72 -2.76
N LYS A 31 1.38 -47.00 -1.48
CA LYS A 31 0.83 -46.21 -0.36
C LYS A 31 1.27 -44.75 -0.40
N LEU A 32 2.56 -44.49 -0.65
CA LEU A 32 3.07 -43.12 -0.78
C LEU A 32 2.49 -42.43 -2.03
N MET A 33 2.44 -43.14 -3.16
CA MET A 33 1.87 -42.62 -4.41
C MET A 33 0.36 -42.33 -4.28
N ALA A 34 -0.37 -43.09 -3.47
CA ALA A 34 -1.77 -42.85 -3.16
C ALA A 34 -1.95 -41.53 -2.37
N LEU A 35 -1.02 -41.18 -1.47
CA LEU A 35 -1.04 -39.87 -0.82
C LEU A 35 -0.70 -38.74 -1.80
N VAL A 36 0.31 -38.94 -2.64
CA VAL A 36 0.71 -37.94 -3.65
C VAL A 36 -0.43 -37.65 -4.63
N THR A 37 -1.21 -38.64 -5.05
CA THR A 37 -2.33 -38.38 -5.98
C THR A 37 -3.44 -37.51 -5.38
N LEU A 38 -3.47 -37.29 -4.05
CA LEU A 38 -4.40 -36.35 -3.42
C LEU A 38 -3.92 -34.88 -3.51
N SER A 39 -2.74 -34.63 -4.08
CA SER A 39 -2.17 -33.28 -4.21
C SER A 39 -3.12 -32.24 -4.84
N PRO A 40 -3.97 -32.53 -5.87
CA PRO A 40 -4.87 -31.52 -6.41
C PRO A 40 -5.89 -31.00 -5.38
N ILE A 41 -6.39 -31.88 -4.51
CA ILE A 41 -7.35 -31.53 -3.46
C ILE A 41 -6.67 -30.64 -2.42
N PHE A 42 -5.47 -31.03 -1.96
CA PHE A 42 -4.71 -30.22 -1.02
C PHE A 42 -4.34 -28.86 -1.60
N LEU A 43 -3.95 -28.80 -2.88
CA LEU A 43 -3.67 -27.55 -3.58
C LEU A 43 -4.91 -26.65 -3.66
N LEU A 44 -6.09 -27.23 -3.92
CA LEU A 44 -7.35 -26.48 -3.93
C LEU A 44 -7.66 -25.88 -2.54
N CYS A 45 -7.49 -26.67 -1.48
CA CYS A 45 -7.61 -26.18 -0.11
C CYS A 45 -6.58 -25.07 0.18
N SER A 46 -5.33 -25.24 -0.25
CA SER A 46 -4.28 -24.21 -0.10
C SER A 46 -4.62 -22.92 -0.83
N TYR A 47 -5.17 -22.99 -2.06
CA TYR A 47 -5.62 -21.81 -2.80
C TYR A 47 -6.66 -21.03 -1.99
N VAL A 48 -7.71 -21.71 -1.51
CA VAL A 48 -8.78 -21.05 -0.74
C VAL A 48 -8.21 -20.40 0.52
N THR A 49 -7.38 -21.12 1.28
CA THR A 49 -6.73 -20.57 2.48
C THR A 49 -5.88 -19.34 2.17
N ILE A 50 -5.02 -19.39 1.14
CA ILE A 50 -4.18 -18.25 0.77
C ILE A 50 -5.02 -17.06 0.29
N ILE A 51 -6.09 -17.31 -0.47
CA ILE A 51 -6.99 -16.25 -0.95
C ILE A 51 -7.68 -15.57 0.23
N LEU A 52 -8.18 -16.32 1.22
CA LEU A 52 -8.83 -15.75 2.39
C LEU A 52 -7.88 -14.92 3.25
N LEU A 53 -6.64 -15.39 3.44
CA LEU A 53 -5.64 -14.72 4.27
C LEU A 53 -4.99 -13.53 3.57
N ARG A 54 -4.63 -13.66 2.29
CA ARG A 54 -3.79 -12.68 1.56
C ARG A 54 -4.57 -11.79 0.60
N ARG A 55 -5.74 -12.24 0.13
CA ARG A 55 -6.62 -11.56 -0.85
C ARG A 55 -5.88 -11.01 -2.06
N GLU A 56 -4.92 -11.78 -2.54
CA GLU A 56 -4.07 -11.42 -3.68
C GLU A 56 -4.75 -11.80 -5.00
N LEU A 57 -4.84 -10.82 -5.90
CA LEU A 57 -5.50 -11.00 -7.20
C LEU A 57 -4.90 -12.15 -8.01
N THR A 58 -3.57 -12.33 -7.96
CA THR A 58 -2.87 -13.41 -8.66
C THR A 58 -3.37 -14.79 -8.25
N PHE A 59 -3.58 -15.04 -6.96
CA PHE A 59 -4.05 -16.34 -6.47
C PHE A 59 -5.52 -16.57 -6.79
N ILE A 60 -6.35 -15.52 -6.72
CA ILE A 60 -7.75 -15.57 -7.16
C ILE A 60 -7.83 -15.94 -8.65
N ASN A 61 -7.05 -15.25 -9.48
CA ASN A 61 -6.99 -15.48 -10.91
C ASN A 61 -6.44 -16.88 -11.26
N ALA A 62 -5.42 -17.35 -10.54
CA ALA A 62 -4.89 -18.70 -10.67
C ALA A 62 -5.95 -19.77 -10.37
N LEU A 63 -6.75 -19.59 -9.31
CA LEU A 63 -7.84 -20.50 -8.95
C LEU A 63 -8.93 -20.53 -10.05
N ILE A 64 -9.32 -19.37 -10.57
CA ILE A 64 -10.29 -19.29 -11.69
C ILE A 64 -9.75 -20.05 -12.91
N GLY A 65 -8.50 -19.83 -13.28
CA GLY A 65 -7.86 -20.54 -14.39
C GLY A 65 -7.74 -22.04 -14.14
N GLN A 66 -7.47 -22.46 -12.91
CA GLN A 66 -7.40 -23.87 -12.52
C GLN A 66 -8.75 -24.56 -12.70
N LEU A 67 -9.84 -23.94 -12.24
CA LEU A 67 -11.21 -24.46 -12.40
C LEU A 67 -11.63 -24.47 -13.88
N ALA A 68 -11.26 -23.46 -14.65
CA ALA A 68 -11.49 -23.42 -16.09
C ALA A 68 -10.73 -24.55 -16.82
N CYS A 69 -9.48 -24.83 -16.42
CA CYS A 69 -8.69 -25.92 -16.96
C CYS A 69 -9.31 -27.30 -16.64
N GLU A 70 -9.88 -27.47 -15.43
CA GLU A 70 -10.62 -28.70 -15.07
C GLU A 70 -11.90 -28.85 -15.91
N GLY A 71 -12.65 -27.75 -16.12
CA GLY A 71 -13.80 -27.74 -17.03
C GLY A 71 -13.41 -28.09 -18.47
N PHE A 72 -12.26 -27.61 -18.93
CA PHE A 72 -11.71 -27.96 -20.24
C PHE A 72 -11.31 -29.44 -20.33
N ASN A 73 -10.68 -29.99 -19.29
CA ASN A 73 -10.38 -31.43 -19.19
C ASN A 73 -11.66 -32.28 -19.28
N TRP A 74 -12.69 -31.90 -18.53
CA TRP A 74 -14.01 -32.53 -18.52
C TRP A 74 -14.69 -32.53 -19.90
N ALA A 75 -14.52 -31.45 -20.67
CA ALA A 75 -15.02 -31.34 -22.04
C ALA A 75 -14.22 -32.26 -22.99
N LEU A 76 -12.90 -32.21 -22.93
CA LEU A 76 -12.01 -33.06 -23.74
C LEU A 76 -12.28 -34.54 -23.52
N LYS A 77 -12.49 -34.97 -22.27
CA LYS A 77 -12.85 -36.36 -21.94
C LYS A 77 -14.13 -36.81 -22.63
N ARG A 78 -15.12 -35.93 -22.78
CA ARG A 78 -16.37 -36.22 -23.51
C ARG A 78 -16.21 -36.24 -25.03
N LEU A 79 -15.22 -35.52 -25.56
CA LEU A 79 -14.93 -35.51 -26.98
C LEU A 79 -14.11 -36.73 -27.40
N ILE A 80 -13.06 -37.05 -26.63
CA ILE A 80 -12.09 -38.11 -26.99
C ILE A 80 -12.60 -39.49 -26.59
N LYS A 81 -13.29 -39.62 -25.45
CA LYS A 81 -13.90 -40.86 -24.95
C LYS A 81 -12.96 -42.08 -24.86
N GLN A 82 -11.64 -41.89 -24.80
CA GLN A 82 -10.70 -43.00 -24.66
C GLN A 82 -10.83 -43.64 -23.26
N PRO A 83 -10.90 -44.98 -23.15
CA PRO A 83 -11.01 -45.67 -21.86
C PRO A 83 -9.73 -45.55 -21.01
N ARG A 84 -9.86 -45.85 -19.72
CA ARG A 84 -8.71 -46.00 -18.81
C ARG A 84 -7.99 -47.34 -19.07
N PRO A 85 -6.75 -47.53 -18.60
CA PRO A 85 -6.04 -48.81 -18.74
C PRO A 85 -6.71 -49.98 -18.00
N ARG A 86 -7.43 -49.69 -16.90
CA ARG A 86 -8.14 -50.68 -16.10
C ARG A 86 -9.52 -50.14 -15.73
N ASP A 87 -10.57 -50.86 -16.09
CA ASP A 87 -11.96 -50.42 -15.88
C ASP A 87 -12.40 -50.35 -14.41
N ARG A 88 -11.66 -51.04 -13.52
CA ARG A 88 -11.95 -51.09 -12.08
C ARG A 88 -11.40 -49.89 -11.31
N LEU A 89 -10.39 -49.18 -11.84
CA LEU A 89 -9.65 -48.12 -11.14
C LEU A 89 -10.18 -46.71 -11.50
N GLY A 90 -11.47 -46.49 -11.20
CA GLY A 90 -12.14 -45.19 -11.31
C GLY A 90 -13.09 -45.07 -12.50
N ALA A 91 -14.11 -44.22 -12.35
CA ALA A 91 -15.17 -44.05 -13.34
C ALA A 91 -14.78 -43.07 -14.48
N GLY A 92 -15.38 -43.28 -15.65
CA GLY A 92 -15.33 -42.38 -16.81
C GLY A 92 -14.04 -42.44 -17.64
N TYR A 93 -13.96 -41.59 -18.67
CA TYR A 93 -12.91 -41.61 -19.68
C TYR A 93 -11.52 -41.24 -19.15
N GLY A 94 -10.48 -41.89 -19.68
CA GLY A 94 -9.09 -41.76 -19.26
C GLY A 94 -8.34 -40.59 -19.89
N MET A 95 -8.72 -40.17 -21.10
CA MET A 95 -7.97 -39.18 -21.89
C MET A 95 -8.62 -37.80 -21.93
N PRO A 96 -7.87 -36.72 -21.66
CA PRO A 96 -6.55 -36.69 -21.01
C PRO A 96 -6.63 -36.97 -19.51
N SER A 97 -5.49 -37.30 -18.88
CA SER A 97 -5.40 -37.46 -17.42
C SER A 97 -5.72 -36.14 -16.70
N SER A 98 -6.74 -36.11 -15.83
CA SER A 98 -7.15 -34.89 -15.13
C SER A 98 -6.10 -34.38 -14.16
N HIS A 99 -5.47 -35.28 -13.38
CA HIS A 99 -4.42 -34.91 -12.43
C HIS A 99 -3.19 -34.34 -13.15
N SER A 100 -2.79 -34.96 -14.26
CA SER A 100 -1.66 -34.51 -15.06
C SER A 100 -1.92 -33.15 -15.70
N GLN A 101 -3.14 -32.91 -16.20
CA GLN A 101 -3.54 -31.61 -16.73
C GLN A 101 -3.64 -30.54 -15.64
N PHE A 102 -4.21 -30.86 -14.48
CA PHE A 102 -4.30 -29.97 -13.33
C PHE A 102 -2.91 -29.50 -12.89
N LEU A 103 -1.96 -30.43 -12.70
CA LEU A 103 -0.60 -30.10 -12.28
C LEU A 103 0.20 -29.44 -13.41
N GLY A 104 -0.08 -29.76 -14.68
CA GLY A 104 0.48 -29.04 -15.82
C GLY A 104 0.11 -27.55 -15.81
N PHE A 105 -1.18 -27.23 -15.57
CA PHE A 105 -1.62 -25.85 -15.41
C PHE A 105 -0.94 -25.16 -14.22
N PHE A 106 -0.99 -25.81 -13.05
CA PHE A 106 -0.43 -25.28 -11.81
C PHE A 106 1.07 -24.96 -11.97
N ALA A 107 1.82 -25.88 -12.57
CA ALA A 107 3.24 -25.70 -12.86
C ALA A 107 3.47 -24.55 -13.85
N ALA A 108 2.79 -24.53 -15.00
CA ALA A 108 2.98 -23.47 -15.98
C ALA A 108 2.66 -22.08 -15.41
N PHE A 109 1.53 -21.93 -14.73
CA PHE A 109 1.11 -20.64 -14.17
C PHE A 109 2.11 -20.13 -13.14
N PHE A 110 2.44 -20.93 -12.13
CA PHE A 110 3.30 -20.46 -11.05
C PHE A 110 4.78 -20.42 -11.43
N LEU A 111 5.31 -21.37 -12.19
CA LEU A 111 6.71 -21.29 -12.63
C LEU A 111 6.93 -20.05 -13.50
N LEU A 112 6.01 -19.72 -14.40
CA LEU A 112 6.09 -18.50 -15.19
C LEU A 112 5.96 -17.24 -14.31
N HIS A 113 5.08 -17.28 -13.30
CA HIS A 113 4.96 -16.21 -12.32
C HIS A 113 6.24 -15.95 -11.53
N PHE A 114 6.83 -17.00 -10.94
CA PHE A 114 8.07 -16.90 -10.17
C PHE A 114 9.27 -16.56 -11.06
N TYR A 115 9.28 -17.02 -12.31
CA TYR A 115 10.34 -16.71 -13.27
C TYR A 115 10.35 -15.23 -13.67
N LEU A 116 9.18 -14.66 -13.99
CA LEU A 116 9.08 -13.28 -14.47
C LEU A 116 9.17 -12.25 -13.34
N ASN A 117 8.88 -12.63 -12.10
CA ASN A 117 8.88 -11.72 -10.95
C ASN A 117 10.09 -11.93 -10.03
N ARG A 118 11.22 -12.45 -10.51
CA ARG A 118 12.39 -12.75 -9.66
C ARG A 118 12.86 -11.53 -8.84
N PRO A 119 13.24 -11.72 -7.56
CA PRO A 119 13.76 -10.63 -6.74
C PRO A 119 15.05 -10.04 -7.34
N PRO A 120 15.19 -8.71 -7.41
CA PRO A 120 16.27 -8.05 -8.13
C PRO A 120 17.66 -8.37 -7.56
N LEU A 121 18.68 -8.23 -8.42
CA LEU A 121 20.09 -8.34 -8.07
C LEU A 121 20.59 -7.08 -7.34
N LEU A 122 20.17 -6.90 -6.07
CA LEU A 122 20.66 -5.81 -5.23
C LEU A 122 22.12 -6.06 -4.80
N LYS A 123 22.95 -5.02 -4.91
CA LYS A 123 24.32 -4.95 -4.39
C LYS A 123 24.39 -3.83 -3.34
N PRO A 124 25.00 -4.04 -2.15
CA PRO A 124 25.70 -5.24 -1.70
C PRO A 124 24.75 -6.40 -1.37
N ARG A 125 25.28 -7.64 -1.35
CA ARG A 125 24.52 -8.84 -1.01
C ARG A 125 24.26 -8.87 0.49
N THR A 126 23.02 -8.59 0.89
CA THR A 126 22.54 -8.76 2.27
C THR A 126 22.01 -10.18 2.48
N LEU A 127 22.09 -10.72 3.70
CA LEU A 127 21.54 -12.04 4.07
C LEU A 127 20.05 -12.20 3.70
N VAL A 128 19.23 -11.18 3.97
CA VAL A 128 17.79 -11.15 3.66
C VAL A 128 17.51 -11.37 2.15
N ASN A 129 18.24 -10.66 1.28
CA ASN A 129 18.11 -10.81 -0.16
C ASN A 129 18.55 -12.19 -0.67
N SER A 130 19.55 -12.80 -0.04
CA SER A 130 20.00 -14.16 -0.36
C SER A 130 18.97 -15.21 0.05
N MET A 131 18.41 -15.10 1.27
CA MET A 131 17.34 -15.98 1.75
C MET A 131 16.12 -15.91 0.84
N ARG A 132 15.67 -14.71 0.47
CA ARG A 132 14.54 -14.52 -0.44
C ARG A 132 14.75 -15.26 -1.76
N ARG A 133 15.96 -15.25 -2.33
CA ARG A 133 16.23 -16.01 -3.57
C ARG A 133 16.20 -17.51 -3.37
N LEU A 134 16.75 -17.98 -2.25
CA LEU A 134 16.72 -19.40 -1.92
C LEU A 134 15.27 -19.88 -1.79
N GLU A 135 14.41 -19.14 -1.11
CA GLU A 135 12.98 -19.43 -1.00
C GLU A 135 12.30 -19.51 -2.37
N HIS A 136 12.61 -18.59 -3.29
CA HIS A 136 12.03 -18.61 -4.63
C HIS A 136 12.51 -19.82 -5.45
N ALA A 137 13.80 -20.14 -5.36
CA ALA A 137 14.36 -21.31 -6.02
C ALA A 137 13.75 -22.61 -5.46
N LEU A 138 13.62 -22.71 -4.14
CA LEU A 138 13.02 -23.84 -3.45
C LEU A 138 11.54 -24.00 -3.82
N ALA A 139 10.78 -22.90 -3.89
CA ALA A 139 9.38 -22.92 -4.31
C ALA A 139 9.22 -23.43 -5.75
N MET A 140 10.01 -22.92 -6.70
CA MET A 140 9.99 -23.41 -8.09
C MET A 140 10.36 -24.90 -8.18
N LEU A 141 11.38 -25.34 -7.42
CA LEU A 141 11.77 -26.74 -7.36
C LEU A 141 10.62 -27.61 -6.82
N LEU A 142 9.97 -27.20 -5.73
CA LEU A 142 8.87 -27.94 -5.11
C LEU A 142 7.65 -28.04 -6.04
N ILE A 143 7.31 -26.97 -6.77
CA ILE A 143 6.25 -26.95 -7.79
C ILE A 143 6.55 -27.97 -8.89
N ALA A 144 7.78 -27.99 -9.42
CA ALA A 144 8.17 -28.96 -10.43
C ALA A 144 8.11 -30.39 -9.88
N LEU A 145 8.64 -30.61 -8.67
CA LEU A 145 8.68 -31.91 -8.02
C LEU A 145 7.29 -32.49 -7.77
N ILE A 146 6.36 -31.73 -7.17
CA ILE A 146 5.01 -32.23 -6.89
C ILE A 146 4.24 -32.54 -8.18
N SER A 147 4.48 -31.77 -9.25
CA SER A 147 3.86 -31.98 -10.55
C SER A 147 4.33 -33.28 -11.20
N LEU A 148 5.65 -33.53 -11.17
CA LEU A 148 6.25 -34.77 -11.66
C LEU A 148 5.81 -35.99 -10.84
N LEU A 149 5.85 -35.88 -9.51
CA LEU A 149 5.49 -36.98 -8.62
C LEU A 149 4.00 -37.34 -8.74
N THR A 150 3.13 -36.36 -8.95
CA THR A 150 1.71 -36.61 -9.22
C THR A 150 1.50 -37.29 -10.57
N CYS A 151 2.25 -36.94 -11.61
CA CYS A 151 2.19 -37.65 -12.89
C CYS A 151 2.68 -39.09 -12.76
N TYR A 152 3.79 -39.29 -12.06
CA TYR A 152 4.33 -40.61 -11.78
C TYR A 152 3.36 -41.46 -10.95
N SER A 153 2.67 -40.89 -9.95
CA SER A 153 1.69 -41.62 -9.16
C SER A 153 0.52 -42.15 -10.01
N ARG A 154 0.07 -41.40 -11.03
CA ARG A 154 -0.98 -41.87 -11.96
C ARG A 154 -0.53 -43.05 -12.82
N HIS A 155 0.76 -43.10 -13.17
CA HIS A 155 1.36 -44.20 -13.91
C HIS A 155 1.56 -45.42 -13.01
N HIS A 156 2.21 -45.22 -11.85
CA HIS A 156 2.56 -46.29 -10.89
C HIS A 156 1.33 -46.99 -10.33
N LEU A 157 0.27 -46.23 -10.02
CA LEU A 157 -1.00 -46.79 -9.56
C LEU A 157 -1.89 -47.31 -10.71
N HIS A 158 -1.39 -47.28 -11.95
CA HIS A 158 -2.05 -47.79 -13.15
C HIS A 158 -3.42 -47.17 -13.49
N TYR A 159 -3.67 -45.94 -13.04
CA TYR A 159 -4.90 -45.23 -13.38
C TYR A 159 -4.90 -44.67 -14.81
N HIS A 160 -3.73 -44.38 -15.37
CA HIS A 160 -3.57 -43.81 -16.71
C HIS A 160 -2.36 -44.38 -17.45
N THR A 161 -2.45 -44.43 -18.78
CA THR A 161 -1.28 -44.76 -19.62
C THR A 161 -0.29 -43.60 -19.67
N PRO A 162 0.99 -43.84 -20.00
CA PRO A 162 1.95 -42.75 -20.24
C PRO A 162 1.44 -41.73 -21.26
N LEU A 163 0.80 -42.18 -22.34
CA LEU A 163 0.22 -41.28 -23.35
C LEU A 163 -0.85 -40.35 -22.77
N GLN A 164 -1.78 -40.88 -21.96
CA GLN A 164 -2.82 -40.07 -21.30
C GLN A 164 -2.24 -39.04 -20.34
N ILE A 165 -1.15 -39.38 -19.66
CA ILE A 165 -0.42 -38.50 -18.76
C ILE A 165 0.28 -37.40 -19.55
N PHE A 166 1.06 -37.76 -20.58
CA PHE A 166 1.78 -36.79 -21.42
C PHE A 166 0.82 -35.78 -22.06
N VAL A 167 -0.26 -36.25 -22.69
CA VAL A 167 -1.25 -35.34 -23.29
C VAL A 167 -1.90 -34.45 -22.23
N GLY A 168 -2.21 -34.98 -21.05
CA GLY A 168 -2.67 -34.16 -19.92
C GLY A 168 -1.68 -33.06 -19.54
N VAL A 169 -0.40 -33.40 -19.33
CA VAL A 169 0.65 -32.43 -18.99
C VAL A 169 0.78 -31.35 -20.06
N PHE A 170 0.89 -31.71 -21.35
CA PHE A 170 1.07 -30.74 -22.42
C PHE A 170 -0.13 -29.79 -22.57
N ILE A 171 -1.35 -30.32 -22.46
CA ILE A 171 -2.56 -29.49 -22.47
C ILE A 171 -2.58 -28.55 -21.26
N GLY A 172 -2.25 -29.05 -20.07
CA GLY A 172 -2.17 -28.27 -18.86
C GLY A 172 -1.14 -27.14 -18.95
N LEU A 173 0.08 -27.45 -19.43
CA LEU A 173 1.14 -26.48 -19.63
C LEU A 173 0.76 -25.40 -20.66
N GLY A 174 0.19 -25.81 -21.79
CA GLY A 174 -0.25 -24.90 -22.85
C GLY A 174 -1.37 -23.98 -22.37
N PHE A 175 -2.42 -24.55 -21.76
CA PHE A 175 -3.53 -23.77 -21.21
C PHE A 175 -3.06 -22.84 -20.09
N GLY A 176 -2.25 -23.32 -19.14
CA GLY A 176 -1.75 -22.52 -18.03
C GLY A 176 -0.82 -21.39 -18.47
N GLY A 177 0.07 -21.65 -19.43
CA GLY A 177 0.94 -20.65 -20.02
C GLY A 177 0.16 -19.58 -20.79
N ALA A 178 -0.78 -19.98 -21.64
CA ALA A 178 -1.66 -19.05 -22.36
C ALA A 178 -2.52 -18.24 -21.40
N TYR A 179 -3.14 -18.88 -20.41
CA TYR A 179 -3.96 -18.23 -19.40
C TYR A 179 -3.14 -17.20 -18.61
N TYR A 180 -1.96 -17.56 -18.11
CA TYR A 180 -1.05 -16.62 -17.44
C TYR A 180 -0.66 -15.46 -18.36
N TYR A 181 -0.34 -15.74 -19.62
CA TYR A 181 0.02 -14.70 -20.57
C TYR A 181 -1.09 -13.64 -20.71
N PHE A 182 -2.33 -14.07 -20.90
CA PHE A 182 -3.46 -13.15 -21.13
C PHE A 182 -4.01 -12.51 -19.85
N THR A 183 -3.92 -13.17 -18.70
CA THR A 183 -4.55 -12.70 -17.45
C THR A 183 -3.58 -12.09 -16.46
N GLU A 184 -2.29 -12.46 -16.52
CA GLU A 184 -1.26 -11.96 -15.62
C GLU A 184 -0.21 -11.10 -16.34
N TYR A 185 0.32 -11.54 -17.47
CA TYR A 185 1.42 -10.84 -18.14
C TYR A 185 0.93 -9.62 -18.95
N LEU A 186 -0.02 -9.82 -19.85
CA LEU A 186 -0.55 -8.77 -20.72
C LEU A 186 -1.26 -7.65 -19.93
N PRO A 187 -2.12 -7.94 -18.92
CA PRO A 187 -2.81 -6.90 -18.16
C PRO A 187 -1.91 -6.03 -17.30
N ARG A 188 -0.67 -6.46 -17.03
CA ARG A 188 0.35 -5.64 -16.35
C ARG A 188 1.05 -4.66 -17.29
N LYS A 189 0.96 -4.85 -18.61
CA LYS A 189 1.48 -3.91 -19.59
C LYS A 189 0.51 -2.74 -19.77
N PRO A 190 1.01 -1.51 -19.99
CA PRO A 190 0.14 -0.38 -20.30
C PRO A 190 -0.59 -0.64 -21.62
N LEU A 191 -1.92 -0.57 -21.60
CA LEU A 191 -2.73 -0.65 -22.80
C LEU A 191 -2.45 0.60 -23.64
N ARG A 192 -2.06 0.42 -24.91
CA ARG A 192 -1.98 1.50 -25.88
C ARG A 192 -3.26 1.49 -26.70
N LEU A 193 -4.17 2.41 -26.41
CA LEU A 193 -5.44 2.54 -27.14
C LEU A 193 -5.32 3.66 -28.19
N PRO A 194 -5.90 3.49 -29.40
CA PRO A 194 -6.03 4.59 -30.35
C PRO A 194 -6.94 5.68 -29.78
N ALA A 195 -6.65 6.93 -30.14
CA ALA A 195 -7.19 8.16 -29.55
C ALA A 195 -8.72 8.27 -29.36
N PRO A 196 -9.63 7.71 -30.19
CA PRO A 196 -11.06 7.98 -30.02
C PRO A 196 -11.72 7.21 -28.86
N LEU A 197 -11.04 6.27 -28.20
CA LEU A 197 -11.60 5.47 -27.08
C LEU A 197 -11.08 5.88 -25.70
N ALA A 198 -10.09 6.78 -25.63
CA ALA A 198 -9.66 7.37 -24.37
C ALA A 198 -10.67 8.47 -23.97
N VAL A 199 -11.69 8.11 -23.19
CA VAL A 199 -12.68 9.07 -22.65
C VAL A 199 -11.96 10.16 -21.87
N SER A 200 -11.75 11.32 -22.50
CA SER A 200 -11.27 12.51 -21.80
C SER A 200 -12.46 13.12 -21.05
N GLN A 201 -12.46 13.00 -19.72
CA GLN A 201 -13.45 13.66 -18.86
C GLN A 201 -13.44 15.20 -18.99
N SER A 202 -12.50 15.79 -19.74
CA SER A 202 -12.41 17.23 -20.02
C SER A 202 -13.28 17.71 -21.18
N SER A 203 -13.95 16.81 -21.93
CA SER A 203 -14.71 17.17 -23.13
C SER A 203 -16.20 17.41 -22.91
N SER A 204 -16.72 17.26 -21.68
CA SER A 204 -18.14 17.49 -21.42
C SER A 204 -18.52 18.98 -21.60
N PRO A 205 -19.69 19.29 -22.20
CA PRO A 205 -20.16 20.68 -22.36
C PRO A 205 -20.25 21.42 -21.02
N LEU A 206 -20.55 20.69 -19.94
CA LEU A 206 -20.61 21.20 -18.57
C LEU A 206 -19.23 21.62 -18.04
N ALA A 207 -18.17 20.85 -18.31
CA ALA A 207 -16.80 21.20 -17.90
C ALA A 207 -16.27 22.44 -18.64
N LYS A 208 -16.63 22.59 -19.94
CA LYS A 208 -16.31 23.80 -20.71
C LYS A 208 -17.04 25.04 -20.18
N ARG A 209 -18.26 24.88 -19.64
CA ARG A 209 -19.04 25.97 -19.05
C ARG A 209 -18.50 26.36 -17.67
N ALA A 210 -18.10 25.39 -16.84
CA ALA A 210 -17.51 25.63 -15.53
C ALA A 210 -16.16 26.36 -15.60
N ASN A 211 -15.29 25.99 -16.56
CA ASN A 211 -14.00 26.67 -16.75
C ASN A 211 -14.13 28.11 -17.26
N ARG A 212 -15.22 28.44 -17.96
CA ARG A 212 -15.47 29.80 -18.45
C ARG A 212 -15.97 30.76 -17.34
N LEU A 213 -16.53 30.19 -16.27
CA LEU A 213 -17.02 30.95 -15.11
C LEU A 213 -15.95 31.18 -14.04
N LEU A 214 -14.80 30.51 -14.13
CA LEU A 214 -13.72 30.54 -13.14
C LEU A 214 -12.48 31.32 -13.58
N GLN A 215 -12.53 32.04 -14.72
CA GLN A 215 -11.44 32.93 -15.11
C GLN A 215 -11.60 34.30 -14.41
N PRO A 216 -10.58 34.78 -13.66
CA PRO A 216 -10.58 36.13 -13.12
C PRO A 216 -10.47 37.14 -14.26
N ILE A 217 -11.19 38.26 -14.15
CA ILE A 217 -11.03 39.42 -15.03
C ILE A 217 -9.71 40.10 -14.62
N GLU A 218 -8.61 39.77 -15.27
CA GLU A 218 -7.36 40.52 -15.11
C GLU A 218 -7.18 41.55 -16.23
N SER A 219 -6.95 42.78 -15.75
CA SER A 219 -6.68 43.99 -16.48
C SER A 219 -5.46 43.86 -17.40
N ARG A 220 -5.69 44.28 -18.65
CA ARG A 220 -4.70 44.68 -19.65
C ARG A 220 -3.64 45.62 -19.02
N ASN A 221 -2.38 45.20 -18.89
CA ASN A 221 -1.23 45.98 -19.38
C ASN A 221 0.15 45.33 -19.21
N ASN A 222 0.97 45.63 -20.22
CA ASN A 222 2.43 45.68 -20.28
C ASN A 222 3.25 44.39 -20.38
N GLN A 223 3.55 44.09 -21.64
CA GLN A 223 4.73 43.38 -22.13
C GLN A 223 6.03 43.87 -21.48
N ALA A 224 6.87 42.93 -21.03
CA ALA A 224 8.31 43.12 -20.97
C ALA A 224 9.03 41.82 -21.39
N ARG A 225 9.82 41.94 -22.46
CA ARG A 225 10.70 40.94 -23.07
C ARG A 225 11.83 40.52 -22.12
N ILE A 226 12.06 39.22 -21.90
CA ILE A 226 13.40 38.69 -21.59
C ILE A 226 13.64 37.32 -22.26
N GLY A 227 14.51 37.34 -23.29
CA GLY A 227 15.63 36.40 -23.51
C GLY A 227 15.37 34.89 -23.60
N ASN A 228 14.99 34.40 -24.78
CA ASN A 228 14.95 32.98 -25.11
C ASN A 228 16.37 32.45 -25.41
N ARG A 229 16.98 31.66 -24.51
CA ARG A 229 18.23 30.94 -24.77
C ARG A 229 17.94 29.60 -25.45
N ASN A 230 18.35 29.50 -26.71
CA ASN A 230 18.28 28.31 -27.57
C ASN A 230 18.94 27.08 -26.94
N LYS A 231 18.19 25.97 -26.85
CA LYS A 231 18.76 24.60 -26.79
C LYS A 231 18.66 23.96 -28.19
N PRO A 232 19.66 23.17 -28.63
CA PRO A 232 19.70 22.64 -29.98
C PRO A 232 18.67 21.53 -30.18
N ARG A 233 17.88 21.62 -31.25
CA ARG A 233 17.02 20.55 -31.78
C ARG A 233 17.88 19.55 -32.55
N ARG A 234 17.84 18.27 -32.15
CA ARG A 234 18.27 17.16 -33.03
C ARG A 234 17.08 16.75 -33.92
N PRO A 235 17.25 16.57 -35.23
CA PRO A 235 16.23 15.99 -36.08
C PRO A 235 16.50 14.48 -36.24
N SER A 236 15.50 13.65 -35.92
CA SER A 236 15.44 12.29 -36.46
C SER A 236 13.97 11.93 -36.66
N SER A 237 13.43 12.34 -37.80
CA SER A 237 12.12 11.95 -38.31
C SER A 237 12.22 10.58 -38.95
N THR A 238 11.72 9.53 -38.29
CA THR A 238 11.37 8.28 -38.96
C THR A 238 9.91 8.36 -39.42
N LEU A 239 9.66 8.01 -40.69
CA LEU A 239 8.32 7.96 -41.32
C LEU A 239 7.29 7.12 -40.53
N GLY A 240 7.74 6.27 -39.61
CA GLY A 240 6.88 5.53 -38.69
C GLY A 240 6.11 6.38 -37.68
N GLU A 241 6.60 7.58 -37.31
CA GLU A 241 5.86 8.51 -36.43
C GLU A 241 4.75 9.27 -37.16
N MET A 242 4.74 9.27 -38.51
CA MET A 242 3.75 10.01 -39.29
C MET A 242 2.47 9.21 -39.57
N ILE A 243 2.47 7.89 -39.31
CA ILE A 243 1.36 6.98 -39.62
C ILE A 243 0.69 6.43 -38.34
N LEU A 244 1.32 6.54 -37.17
CA LEU A 244 0.75 6.08 -35.90
C LEU A 244 0.20 7.29 -35.11
N PRO A 245 -1.12 7.40 -34.89
CA PRO A 245 -1.67 8.38 -33.96
C PRO A 245 -1.01 8.18 -32.58
N GLU A 246 -0.63 9.26 -31.90
CA GLU A 246 -0.07 9.21 -30.54
C GLU A 246 -0.93 8.30 -29.63
N LEU A 247 -0.48 7.07 -29.40
CA LEU A 247 -1.19 6.12 -28.54
C LEU A 247 -0.93 6.53 -27.10
N HIS A 248 -1.98 7.06 -26.46
CA HIS A 248 -1.94 7.45 -25.07
C HIS A 248 -1.78 6.21 -24.18
N PRO A 249 -0.92 6.24 -23.14
CA PRO A 249 -0.90 5.17 -22.14
C PRO A 249 -2.26 5.17 -21.44
N SER A 250 -3.01 4.08 -21.59
CA SER A 250 -4.20 3.82 -20.79
C SER A 250 -3.81 2.91 -19.61
N PRO A 251 -4.50 3.05 -18.47
CA PRO A 251 -4.17 2.25 -17.29
C PRO A 251 -4.22 0.75 -17.64
N PRO A 252 -3.26 -0.06 -17.15
CA PRO A 252 -3.29 -1.51 -17.37
C PRO A 252 -4.67 -2.09 -17.01
N ILE A 253 -5.17 -3.10 -17.74
CA ILE A 253 -6.47 -3.75 -17.46
C ILE A 253 -6.60 -4.15 -15.99
N ARG A 254 -5.48 -4.58 -15.41
CA ARG A 254 -5.37 -4.96 -14.00
C ARG A 254 -5.75 -3.82 -13.04
N GLN A 255 -5.49 -2.57 -13.42
CA GLN A 255 -5.88 -1.39 -12.67
C GLN A 255 -7.39 -1.17 -12.67
N ILE A 256 -8.06 -1.38 -13.80
CA ILE A 256 -9.53 -1.28 -13.90
C ILE A 256 -10.17 -2.29 -12.94
N LEU A 257 -9.62 -3.50 -12.89
CA LEU A 257 -10.13 -4.57 -12.04
C LEU A 257 -9.94 -4.28 -10.54
N LEU A 258 -8.80 -3.70 -10.15
CA LEU A 258 -8.52 -3.32 -8.75
C LEU A 258 -9.28 -2.06 -8.30
N ASP A 259 -9.73 -1.22 -9.23
CA ASP A 259 -10.55 -0.04 -8.94
C ASP A 259 -12.05 -0.35 -8.90
N HIS A 260 -12.45 -1.59 -9.17
CA HIS A 260 -13.85 -2.00 -9.09
C HIS A 260 -14.35 -1.96 -7.64
N PRO A 261 -15.58 -1.47 -7.36
CA PRO A 261 -16.12 -1.36 -6.00
C PRO A 261 -16.08 -2.68 -5.21
N ILE A 262 -16.30 -3.80 -5.89
CA ILE A 262 -16.18 -5.14 -5.29
C ILE A 262 -14.74 -5.44 -4.86
N ALA A 263 -13.74 -5.14 -5.70
CA ALA A 263 -12.34 -5.36 -5.35
C ALA A 263 -11.92 -4.49 -4.14
N ILE A 264 -12.45 -3.27 -4.05
CA ILE A 264 -12.24 -2.37 -2.91
C ILE A 264 -12.92 -2.92 -1.64
N ALA A 265 -14.19 -3.33 -1.74
CA ALA A 265 -14.96 -3.88 -0.63
C ALA A 265 -14.30 -5.14 -0.04
N PHE A 266 -13.78 -6.02 -0.89
CA PHE A 266 -13.05 -7.22 -0.46
C PHE A 266 -11.58 -6.96 -0.13
N ARG A 267 -11.08 -5.74 -0.32
CA ARG A 267 -9.67 -5.36 -0.11
C ARG A 267 -8.70 -6.22 -0.92
N ILE A 268 -9.05 -6.48 -2.17
CA ILE A 268 -8.20 -7.23 -3.11
C ILE A 268 -6.99 -6.36 -3.46
N ARG A 269 -5.80 -6.96 -3.38
CA ARG A 269 -4.53 -6.29 -3.66
C ARG A 269 -3.77 -6.95 -4.79
N ASP A 270 -2.96 -6.15 -5.47
CA ASP A 270 -1.95 -6.60 -6.43
C ASP A 270 -0.56 -6.32 -5.87
N SER A 271 -0.20 -7.14 -4.89
CA SER A 271 1.10 -7.15 -4.26
C SER A 271 1.69 -8.53 -4.43
N TRP A 272 2.84 -8.60 -5.09
CA TRP A 272 3.72 -9.75 -4.94
C TRP A 272 4.87 -9.35 -4.04
N ALA A 273 4.60 -9.41 -2.74
CA ALA A 273 5.60 -9.26 -1.70
C ALA A 273 5.43 -10.47 -0.77
N VAL A 274 6.39 -11.38 -0.83
CA VAL A 274 6.58 -12.42 0.19
C VAL A 274 7.12 -11.68 1.42
N TRP A 275 6.19 -11.38 2.33
CA TRP A 275 6.30 -10.92 3.72
C TRP A 275 7.03 -9.60 4.08
N LYS A 276 6.29 -8.70 4.73
CA LYS A 276 6.64 -8.10 6.02
C LYS A 276 5.33 -8.03 6.82
N ASP A 277 5.30 -8.73 7.94
CA ASP A 277 4.13 -8.98 8.77
C ASP A 277 3.70 -7.68 9.46
N GLY A 278 2.41 -7.33 9.40
CA GLY A 278 1.89 -6.24 10.25
C GLY A 278 0.47 -5.77 9.91
N GLY A 279 -0.52 -6.65 10.05
CA GLY A 279 -1.94 -6.27 10.05
C GLY A 279 -2.54 -5.95 8.68
N ILE A 280 -3.59 -6.69 8.34
CA ILE A 280 -4.32 -6.66 7.05
C ILE A 280 -4.72 -5.23 6.63
N GLU A 281 -5.06 -4.38 7.60
CA GLU A 281 -5.58 -3.03 7.33
C GLU A 281 -4.49 -2.02 6.98
N GLY A 282 -3.37 -2.05 7.72
CA GLY A 282 -2.25 -1.14 7.49
C GLY A 282 -1.57 -1.41 6.14
N GLU A 283 -1.37 -2.69 5.83
CA GLU A 283 -0.77 -3.14 4.57
C GLU A 283 -1.62 -2.79 3.35
N TYR A 284 -2.95 -3.02 3.40
CA TYR A 284 -3.83 -2.66 2.30
C TYR A 284 -3.83 -1.15 2.04
N ARG A 285 -3.90 -0.33 3.10
CA ARG A 285 -3.86 1.13 2.97
C ARG A 285 -2.50 1.64 2.48
N ALA A 286 -1.40 1.06 2.93
CA ALA A 286 -0.05 1.40 2.45
C ALA A 286 0.11 1.04 0.97
N TRP A 287 -0.27 -0.18 0.58
CA TRP A 287 -0.27 -0.61 -0.81
C TRP A 287 -1.18 0.27 -1.68
N ARG A 288 -2.40 0.58 -1.23
CA ARG A 288 -3.36 1.40 -1.98
C ARG A 288 -2.83 2.82 -2.22
N ARG A 289 -2.17 3.42 -1.22
CA ARG A 289 -1.53 4.75 -1.35
C ARG A 289 -0.35 4.72 -2.32
N GLU A 290 0.52 3.71 -2.22
CA GLU A 290 1.62 3.56 -3.17
C GLU A 290 1.11 3.31 -4.60
N TRP A 291 0.05 2.50 -4.73
CA TRP A 291 -0.65 2.27 -5.98
C TRP A 291 -1.23 3.57 -6.57
N GLU A 292 -1.91 4.38 -5.77
CA GLU A 292 -2.45 5.69 -6.16
C GLU A 292 -1.35 6.71 -6.48
N ALA A 293 -0.22 6.69 -5.78
CA ALA A 293 0.95 7.54 -6.06
C ALA A 293 1.61 7.16 -7.40
N ARG A 294 1.79 5.86 -7.67
CA ARG A 294 2.28 5.35 -8.96
C ARG A 294 1.32 5.63 -10.11
N ARG A 295 0.01 5.69 -9.83
CA ARG A 295 -0.99 6.15 -10.81
C ARG A 295 -0.84 7.64 -11.10
N ALA A 296 -0.66 8.48 -10.08
CA ALA A 296 -0.50 9.92 -10.24
C ALA A 296 0.74 10.28 -11.09
N SER A 297 1.79 9.45 -11.04
CA SER A 297 2.99 9.64 -11.88
C SER A 297 2.81 9.23 -13.35
N CYS A 298 1.77 8.44 -13.68
CA CYS A 298 1.51 7.89 -15.02
C CYS A 298 0.42 8.65 -15.82
N LEU A 299 -0.22 9.68 -15.25
CA LEU A 299 -1.24 10.51 -15.92
C LEU A 299 -0.64 11.63 -16.78
N THR A 300 -1.33 12.00 -17.87
CA THR A 300 -0.88 13.01 -18.85
C THR A 300 -0.77 14.44 -18.32
N PRO A 301 0.04 15.31 -18.98
CA PRO A 301 0.38 16.66 -18.52
C PRO A 301 -0.82 17.57 -18.17
N THR A 302 -1.98 17.37 -18.79
CA THR A 302 -3.18 18.20 -18.65
C THR A 302 -4.04 17.87 -17.43
N LEU A 303 -4.09 16.60 -17.00
CA LEU A 303 -4.63 16.23 -15.68
C LEU A 303 -3.59 16.46 -14.58
N ARG A 304 -2.30 16.37 -14.95
CA ARG A 304 -1.18 16.82 -14.12
C ARG A 304 -1.39 18.26 -13.71
N SER A 305 -1.79 19.20 -14.56
CA SER A 305 -2.03 20.60 -14.13
C SER A 305 -3.26 20.77 -13.22
N ALA A 306 -4.36 20.03 -13.43
CA ALA A 306 -5.55 20.10 -12.57
C ALA A 306 -5.36 19.46 -11.18
N GLN A 307 -4.66 18.32 -11.10
CA GLN A 307 -4.27 17.71 -9.82
C GLN A 307 -3.04 18.38 -9.18
N LYS A 308 -2.10 18.91 -9.98
CA LYS A 308 -0.99 19.75 -9.51
C LYS A 308 -1.49 21.10 -9.02
N LEU A 309 -2.61 21.64 -9.47
CA LEU A 309 -3.21 22.82 -8.81
C LEU A 309 -3.72 22.49 -7.40
N LYS A 310 -4.34 21.32 -7.18
CA LYS A 310 -4.78 20.86 -5.84
C LYS A 310 -3.64 20.32 -4.95
N SER A 311 -2.57 19.80 -5.55
CA SER A 311 -1.36 19.31 -4.88
C SER A 311 -0.35 20.44 -4.61
N ASN A 312 -0.21 21.42 -5.51
CA ASN A 312 0.70 22.56 -5.32
C ASN A 312 0.21 23.48 -4.20
N SER A 313 -1.09 23.63 -3.98
CA SER A 313 -1.56 24.44 -2.83
C SER A 313 -1.08 23.85 -1.50
N ASN A 314 -1.10 22.52 -1.36
CA ASN A 314 -0.62 21.84 -0.17
C ASN A 314 0.91 21.69 -0.14
N GLN A 315 1.60 21.49 -1.27
CA GLN A 315 3.07 21.40 -1.30
C GLN A 315 3.78 22.74 -1.09
N HIS A 316 3.20 23.85 -1.56
CA HIS A 316 3.78 25.18 -1.36
C HIS A 316 3.61 25.68 0.08
N THR A 317 2.58 25.21 0.80
CA THR A 317 2.38 25.62 2.20
C THR A 317 3.61 25.25 3.03
N GLY A 318 4.11 24.01 2.92
CA GLY A 318 5.31 23.58 3.67
C GLY A 318 6.61 24.31 3.31
N SER A 319 6.64 25.06 2.20
CA SER A 319 7.84 25.79 1.74
C SER A 319 7.81 27.29 2.08
N LEU A 320 6.72 27.80 2.68
CA LEU A 320 6.66 29.21 3.06
C LEU A 320 7.73 29.56 4.11
N PRO A 321 8.38 30.74 4.01
CA PRO A 321 9.45 31.16 4.93
C PRO A 321 9.09 31.12 6.42
N ARG A 322 7.82 31.38 6.76
CA ARG A 322 7.31 31.32 8.14
C ARG A 322 7.50 29.93 8.75
N HIS A 323 7.15 28.87 8.03
CA HIS A 323 7.22 27.50 8.55
C HIS A 323 8.67 27.03 8.70
N TYR A 324 9.55 27.48 7.81
CA TYR A 324 10.98 27.25 7.94
C TYR A 324 11.55 27.93 9.22
N SER A 325 11.17 29.18 9.48
CA SER A 325 11.54 29.90 10.72
C SER A 325 11.00 29.20 11.98
N MET A 326 9.75 28.75 11.96
CA MET A 326 9.17 27.95 13.06
C MET A 326 9.88 26.63 13.27
N MET A 327 10.25 25.93 12.18
CA MET A 327 11.00 24.69 12.27
C MET A 327 12.41 24.90 12.83
N LYS A 328 13.07 26.02 12.51
CA LYS A 328 14.34 26.41 13.15
C LYS A 328 14.19 26.64 14.65
N LEU A 329 13.09 27.25 15.09
CA LEU A 329 12.81 27.38 16.53
C LEU A 329 12.58 26.01 17.17
N ALA A 330 11.83 25.11 16.52
CA ALA A 330 11.66 23.74 16.98
C ALA A 330 13.00 22.99 17.08
N LEU A 331 13.91 23.17 16.11
CA LEU A 331 15.28 22.65 16.17
C LEU A 331 16.07 23.21 17.35
N GLY A 332 15.92 24.51 17.65
CA GLY A 332 16.50 25.12 18.84
C GLY A 332 15.95 24.55 20.15
N GLN A 333 14.70 24.09 20.19
CA GLN A 333 14.17 23.34 21.33
C GLN A 333 14.74 21.93 21.38
N ALA A 334 14.79 21.23 20.24
CA ALA A 334 15.34 19.87 20.14
C ALA A 334 16.78 19.82 20.69
N ASP A 335 17.59 20.84 20.40
CA ASP A 335 18.99 20.92 20.84
C ASP A 335 19.17 21.02 22.37
N LYS A 336 18.14 21.46 23.10
CA LYS A 336 18.11 21.49 24.58
C LYS A 336 17.83 20.13 25.20
N SER A 337 17.38 19.15 24.41
CA SER A 337 17.07 17.82 24.93
C SER A 337 18.32 17.14 25.47
N PRO A 338 18.31 16.63 26.72
CA PRO A 338 19.40 15.81 27.23
C PRO A 338 19.61 14.60 26.31
N PRO A 339 20.80 14.38 25.73
CA PRO A 339 21.02 13.29 24.79
C PRO A 339 21.01 11.92 25.49
N THR A 340 20.46 10.90 24.83
CA THR A 340 20.58 9.49 25.26
C THR A 340 20.87 8.60 24.05
N ASP A 341 21.32 7.39 24.32
CA ASP A 341 21.63 6.33 23.33
C ASP A 341 20.39 5.55 22.84
N THR A 342 19.26 5.76 23.50
CA THR A 342 18.03 4.96 23.37
C THR A 342 16.83 5.76 22.85
N ALA A 343 16.93 7.09 22.74
CA ALA A 343 15.82 7.93 22.33
C ALA A 343 16.25 9.26 21.70
N PHE A 344 15.57 9.64 20.63
CA PHE A 344 15.86 10.84 19.85
C PHE A 344 15.57 12.15 20.58
N CYS A 345 16.40 13.16 20.29
CA CYS A 345 16.20 14.54 20.70
C CYS A 345 15.25 15.25 19.72
N VAL A 346 14.00 15.45 20.13
CA VAL A 346 12.96 16.07 19.30
C VAL A 346 12.56 17.40 19.92
N GLY A 347 12.18 18.36 19.08
CA GLY A 347 11.64 19.65 19.52
C GLY A 347 10.27 19.90 18.89
N CYS A 348 9.43 20.64 19.61
CA CYS A 348 8.06 20.95 19.24
C CYS A 348 7.75 22.44 19.51
N VAL A 349 6.95 23.06 18.64
CA VAL A 349 6.42 24.43 18.80
C VAL A 349 4.96 24.43 18.39
N ILE A 350 4.10 25.09 19.17
CA ILE A 350 2.67 25.26 18.89
C ILE A 350 2.37 26.75 18.81
N CYS A 351 1.73 27.17 17.72
CA CYS A 351 1.27 28.56 17.52
C CYS A 351 -0.05 28.61 16.74
N PRO A 352 -0.76 29.74 16.71
CA PRO A 352 -1.94 29.92 15.88
C PRO A 352 -1.64 29.73 14.39
N THR A 353 -2.59 29.17 13.68
CA THR A 353 -2.54 28.99 12.23
C THR A 353 -2.45 30.33 11.52
N SER A 354 -1.38 30.53 10.75
CA SER A 354 -1.19 31.72 9.90
C SER A 354 -0.19 31.41 8.79
N ASP A 355 -0.40 32.04 7.63
CA ASP A 355 0.48 31.97 6.46
C ASP A 355 1.19 33.31 6.20
N ALA A 356 1.07 34.27 7.13
CA ALA A 356 1.68 35.58 7.00
C ALA A 356 3.22 35.51 7.11
N ILE A 357 3.92 36.30 6.29
CA ILE A 357 5.40 36.28 6.19
C ILE A 357 6.07 36.70 7.51
N ALA A 358 5.48 37.65 8.24
CA ALA A 358 6.03 38.13 9.50
C ALA A 358 5.87 37.08 10.60
N THR A 359 6.97 36.78 11.27
CA THR A 359 7.02 35.85 12.40
C THR A 359 7.29 36.65 13.66
N SER A 360 6.31 36.80 14.56
CA SER A 360 6.56 37.38 15.88
C SER A 360 6.64 36.29 16.94
N SER A 361 7.65 36.35 17.80
CA SER A 361 7.80 35.40 18.94
C SER A 361 6.61 35.42 19.90
N SER A 362 5.84 36.52 19.90
CA SER A 362 4.60 36.68 20.67
C SER A 362 3.46 35.74 20.25
N GLU A 363 3.56 35.09 19.09
CA GLU A 363 2.54 34.15 18.58
C GLU A 363 2.75 32.71 19.07
N ILE A 364 3.85 32.40 19.74
CA ILE A 364 4.10 31.03 20.23
C ILE A 364 3.28 30.81 21.50
N LEU A 365 2.43 29.79 21.49
CA LEU A 365 1.61 29.42 22.64
C LEU A 365 2.33 28.45 23.56
N ALA A 366 3.07 27.49 22.99
CA ALA A 366 3.85 26.55 23.76
C ALA A 366 5.03 26.03 22.94
N THR A 367 6.09 25.63 23.63
CA THR A 367 7.22 24.89 23.06
C THR A 367 7.37 23.57 23.79
N GLY A 368 8.14 22.64 23.27
CA GLY A 368 8.45 21.39 23.95
C GLY A 368 9.74 20.79 23.44
N PHE A 369 10.47 20.08 24.28
CA PHE A 369 11.55 19.21 23.83
C PHE A 369 11.54 17.86 24.55
N SER A 370 12.16 16.85 23.93
CA SER A 370 12.22 15.50 24.49
C SER A 370 12.83 15.54 25.90
N ARG A 371 12.15 14.90 26.87
CA ARG A 371 12.58 14.82 28.27
C ARG A 371 12.65 16.17 29.00
N GLU A 372 11.91 17.18 28.54
CA GLU A 372 11.77 18.45 29.24
C GLU A 372 10.98 18.30 30.56
N LEU A 373 9.84 17.60 30.52
CA LEU A 373 9.03 17.29 31.69
C LEU A 373 9.43 15.93 32.28
N ALA A 374 9.18 15.74 33.58
CA ALA A 374 9.58 14.55 34.31
C ALA A 374 9.17 13.23 33.64
N GLY A 375 10.14 12.31 33.55
CA GLY A 375 9.98 10.98 32.96
C GLY A 375 10.25 10.94 31.45
N ASN A 376 10.04 9.77 30.84
CA ASN A 376 10.22 9.59 29.39
C ASN A 376 9.09 10.28 28.60
N THR A 377 9.23 11.58 28.35
CA THR A 377 8.27 12.45 27.66
C THR A 377 8.81 12.84 26.28
N HIS A 378 7.93 12.90 25.28
CA HIS A 378 8.28 13.36 23.93
C HIS A 378 8.00 14.86 23.80
N ALA A 379 8.61 15.52 22.82
CA ALA A 379 8.50 16.96 22.62
C ALA A 379 7.05 17.45 22.45
N GLU A 380 6.24 16.73 21.68
CA GLU A 380 4.84 17.05 21.42
C GLU A 380 4.00 16.86 22.68
N GLN A 381 4.32 15.86 23.50
CA GLN A 381 3.72 15.70 24.82
C GLN A 381 4.06 16.92 25.70
N CYS A 382 5.34 17.29 25.81
CA CYS A 382 5.77 18.43 26.63
C CYS A 382 5.07 19.73 26.20
N ALA A 383 4.98 19.98 24.88
CA ALA A 383 4.33 21.18 24.36
C ALA A 383 2.82 21.22 24.66
N LEU A 384 2.10 20.12 24.46
CA LEU A 384 0.66 20.04 24.75
C LEU A 384 0.36 20.12 26.26
N ASP A 385 1.18 19.45 27.08
CA ASP A 385 1.02 19.46 28.53
C ASP A 385 1.29 20.88 29.09
N LYS A 386 2.33 21.58 28.60
CA LYS A 386 2.61 22.97 28.97
C LYS A 386 1.54 23.94 28.50
N LEU A 387 1.03 23.78 27.27
CA LEU A 387 -0.08 24.58 26.76
C LEU A 387 -1.30 24.49 27.69
N ALA A 388 -1.60 23.29 28.21
CA ALA A 388 -2.69 23.07 29.14
C ALA A 388 -2.42 23.57 30.57
N SER A 389 -1.16 23.63 31.00
CA SER A 389 -0.82 24.18 32.33
C SER A 389 -0.71 25.70 32.34
N GLU A 390 -0.19 26.30 31.26
CA GLU A 390 -0.01 27.75 31.15
C GLU A 390 -1.33 28.47 30.92
N PHE A 391 -2.22 27.87 30.14
CA PHE A 391 -3.55 28.41 29.89
C PHE A 391 -4.58 27.58 30.64
N ASN A 392 -5.34 28.23 31.52
CA ASN A 392 -6.34 27.57 32.36
C ASN A 392 -7.33 26.77 31.50
N ARG A 393 -7.15 25.45 31.52
CA ARG A 393 -7.95 24.46 30.78
C ARG A 393 -9.14 24.06 31.62
N GLN A 394 -10.34 24.35 31.12
CA GLN A 394 -11.58 23.96 31.77
C GLN A 394 -12.42 23.09 30.86
N GLN A 395 -12.95 22.01 31.42
CA GLN A 395 -13.81 21.07 30.71
C GLN A 395 -15.26 21.62 30.69
N TYR A 396 -15.55 22.53 29.76
CA TYR A 396 -16.88 23.11 29.57
C TYR A 396 -17.44 22.81 28.18
N ASN A 397 -18.70 22.35 28.13
CA ASN A 397 -19.38 22.00 26.89
C ASN A 397 -20.16 23.19 26.30
N ASN A 398 -19.53 24.35 26.14
CA ASN A 398 -20.22 25.54 25.63
C ASN A 398 -20.11 25.67 24.11
N LYS A 399 -21.10 25.17 23.34
CA LYS A 399 -21.02 25.05 21.88
C LYS A 399 -20.82 26.38 21.12
N SER A 400 -21.02 27.53 21.75
CA SER A 400 -20.95 28.85 21.10
C SER A 400 -19.57 29.53 21.09
N LEU A 401 -18.55 28.95 21.72
CA LEU A 401 -17.21 29.56 21.76
C LEU A 401 -16.47 29.44 20.41
N PRO A 402 -15.69 30.46 20.01
CA PRO A 402 -14.88 30.40 18.80
C PRO A 402 -13.75 29.37 18.94
N THR A 403 -13.43 28.71 17.84
CA THR A 403 -12.29 27.78 17.72
C THR A 403 -11.11 28.49 17.09
N LEU A 404 -9.97 28.45 17.76
CA LEU A 404 -8.68 28.88 17.25
C LEU A 404 -7.93 27.68 16.68
N ASP A 405 -7.65 27.73 15.38
CA ASP A 405 -6.83 26.73 14.70
C ASP A 405 -5.35 26.96 15.00
N LEU A 406 -4.65 25.87 15.25
CA LEU A 406 -3.24 25.82 15.63
C LEU A 406 -2.41 25.03 14.63
N ASP A 407 -1.17 25.48 14.47
CA ASP A 407 -0.11 24.77 13.78
C ASP A 407 0.86 24.17 14.81
N LEU A 408 1.13 22.86 14.66
CA LEU A 408 2.13 22.14 15.45
C LEU A 408 3.35 21.85 14.58
N TYR A 409 4.52 22.35 14.98
CA TYR A 409 5.80 22.09 14.34
C TYR A 409 6.58 21.10 15.17
N THR A 410 7.01 20.00 14.57
CA THR A 410 7.87 19.00 15.21
C THR A 410 9.09 18.71 14.35
N THR A 411 10.27 18.58 14.96
CA THR A 411 11.51 18.33 14.19
C THR A 411 11.54 16.94 13.56
N MET A 412 10.72 16.01 14.06
CA MET A 412 10.59 14.64 13.56
C MET A 412 9.12 14.21 13.55
N GLU A 413 8.74 13.34 12.62
CA GLU A 413 7.38 12.80 12.52
C GLU A 413 6.87 12.32 13.89
N PRO A 414 5.66 12.74 14.32
CA PRO A 414 5.14 12.32 15.61
C PRO A 414 4.97 10.82 15.67
N CYS A 415 5.38 10.15 16.74
CA CYS A 415 5.29 8.68 16.76
C CYS A 415 3.83 8.18 16.75
N SER A 416 3.56 7.13 15.95
CA SER A 416 2.28 6.41 15.97
C SER A 416 2.20 5.34 17.06
N ASP A 417 3.36 4.88 17.55
CA ASP A 417 3.49 3.90 18.63
C ASP A 417 4.72 4.24 19.49
N ARG A 418 4.80 3.69 20.71
CA ARG A 418 5.93 3.89 21.62
C ARG A 418 6.38 2.57 22.22
N LEU A 419 7.66 2.26 22.10
CA LEU A 419 8.28 1.10 22.75
C LEU A 419 8.12 1.09 24.28
N SER A 420 7.95 2.27 24.89
CA SER A 420 7.68 2.38 26.33
C SER A 420 6.25 2.02 26.74
N GLY A 421 5.36 1.73 25.79
CA GLY A 421 3.92 1.47 26.04
C GLY A 421 3.11 2.71 26.43
N LYS A 422 3.73 3.89 26.52
CA LYS A 422 3.03 5.15 26.79
C LYS A 422 2.19 5.59 25.59
N VAL A 423 1.21 6.46 25.82
CA VAL A 423 0.39 7.05 24.74
C VAL A 423 1.28 7.74 23.71
N ALA A 424 1.11 7.35 22.45
CA ALA A 424 1.82 7.86 21.28
C ALA A 424 1.49 9.34 20.99
N CYS A 425 2.41 10.05 20.33
CA CYS A 425 2.26 11.49 20.06
C CYS A 425 1.04 11.77 19.18
N VAL A 426 0.81 10.95 18.16
CA VAL A 426 -0.37 11.05 17.29
C VAL A 426 -1.67 10.98 18.09
N GLN A 427 -1.78 10.01 19.00
CA GLN A 427 -2.97 9.83 19.83
C GLN A 427 -3.18 11.00 20.79
N ARG A 428 -2.11 11.65 21.25
CA ARG A 428 -2.20 12.87 22.06
C ARG A 428 -2.75 14.04 21.26
N ILE A 429 -2.29 14.22 20.01
CA ILE A 429 -2.79 15.26 19.11
C ILE A 429 -4.28 15.05 18.82
N LEU A 430 -4.71 13.81 18.55
CA LEU A 430 -6.13 13.51 18.31
C LEU A 430 -6.98 13.76 19.55
N ARG A 431 -6.58 13.25 20.72
CA ARG A 431 -7.30 13.48 21.98
C ARG A 431 -7.43 14.97 22.32
N PHE A 432 -6.39 15.76 22.05
CA PHE A 432 -6.44 17.21 22.24
C PHE A 432 -7.57 17.85 21.40
N ASN A 433 -7.72 17.43 20.14
CA ASN A 433 -8.79 17.93 19.26
C ASN A 433 -10.19 17.40 19.67
N GLU A 434 -10.28 16.16 20.13
CA GLU A 434 -11.54 15.51 20.54
C GLU A 434 -12.12 16.08 21.83
N GLN A 435 -11.26 16.43 22.80
CA GLN A 435 -11.69 16.91 24.11
C GLN A 435 -12.36 18.29 24.04
N ALA A 436 -12.08 19.08 22.99
CA ALA A 436 -12.71 20.37 22.71
C ALA A 436 -12.74 21.33 23.91
N ASP A 437 -11.70 21.26 24.75
CA ASP A 437 -11.59 22.03 25.98
C ASP A 437 -11.50 23.53 25.73
N VAL A 438 -11.88 24.28 26.76
CA VAL A 438 -11.84 25.74 26.74
C VAL A 438 -10.55 26.22 27.40
N PHE A 439 -9.82 27.09 26.69
CA PHE A 439 -8.59 27.71 27.15
C PHE A 439 -8.77 29.22 27.25
N THR A 440 -8.17 29.82 28.28
CA THR A 440 -8.17 31.28 28.48
C THR A 440 -6.85 31.86 28.01
N LEU A 441 -6.85 32.55 26.87
CA LEU A 441 -5.65 33.13 26.24
C LEU A 441 -5.61 34.65 26.38
N PRO A 442 -4.42 35.26 26.55
CA PRO A 442 -4.26 36.70 26.39
C PRO A 442 -4.59 37.17 24.96
N ARG A 443 -5.20 38.36 24.81
CA ARG A 443 -5.58 38.91 23.49
C ARG A 443 -4.40 39.02 22.50
N ARG A 444 -3.20 39.29 23.00
CA ARG A 444 -1.95 39.37 22.20
C ARG A 444 -1.58 38.09 21.46
N CYS A 445 -2.10 36.94 21.90
CA CYS A 445 -1.82 35.64 21.30
C CYS A 445 -2.88 35.23 20.25
N LEU A 446 -3.91 36.06 20.05
CA LEU A 446 -4.98 35.81 19.09
C LEU A 446 -4.72 36.54 17.77
N PRO A 447 -5.15 35.97 16.62
CA PRO A 447 -5.09 36.66 15.35
C PRO A 447 -6.05 37.89 15.35
N PRO A 448 -5.79 38.91 14.52
CA PRO A 448 -6.58 40.15 14.49
C PRO A 448 -8.09 39.94 14.29
N SER A 449 -8.47 38.89 13.55
CA SER A 449 -9.87 38.52 13.30
C SER A 449 -10.66 38.11 14.56
N LEU A 450 -9.98 37.66 15.61
CA LEU A 450 -10.57 37.25 16.88
C LEU A 450 -10.40 38.31 17.99
N GLN A 451 -9.70 39.42 17.69
CA GLN A 451 -9.48 40.52 18.65
C GLN A 451 -10.67 41.51 18.70
N THR A 452 -11.57 41.51 17.72
CA THR A 452 -12.62 42.54 17.53
C THR A 452 -13.92 42.31 18.31
N SER A 453 -13.99 41.38 19.26
CA SER A 453 -15.19 41.21 20.09
C SER A 453 -15.30 42.32 21.15
N THR A 454 -16.41 43.05 21.08
CA THR A 454 -16.77 44.29 21.79
C THR A 454 -17.02 44.12 23.30
N ALA A 455 -16.10 43.50 24.03
CA ALA A 455 -16.08 43.49 25.50
C ALA A 455 -14.81 44.19 26.00
N ALA A 456 -14.99 45.46 26.40
CA ALA A 456 -13.94 46.43 26.69
C ALA A 456 -13.32 46.30 28.10
N SER A 457 -13.28 45.13 28.74
CA SER A 457 -12.72 45.04 30.11
C SER A 457 -11.90 43.79 30.49
N ALA A 458 -11.68 42.81 29.62
CA ALA A 458 -10.87 41.63 29.93
C ALA A 458 -9.66 41.51 28.98
N ASP A 459 -8.45 41.42 29.52
CA ASP A 459 -7.20 41.20 28.77
C ASP A 459 -7.09 39.76 28.19
N THR A 460 -8.03 38.89 28.59
CA THR A 460 -8.09 37.48 28.22
C THR A 460 -9.38 37.11 27.49
N VAL A 461 -9.32 36.08 26.66
CA VAL A 461 -10.42 35.56 25.85
C VAL A 461 -10.48 34.05 25.98
N GLN A 462 -11.69 33.51 26.11
CA GLN A 462 -11.92 32.06 26.12
C GLN A 462 -12.10 31.55 24.70
N VAL A 463 -11.31 30.55 24.31
CA VAL A 463 -11.35 29.93 22.99
C VAL A 463 -11.23 28.42 23.10
N ARG A 464 -11.73 27.70 22.10
CA ARG A 464 -11.34 26.31 21.88
C ARG A 464 -10.08 26.24 21.05
N LEU A 465 -9.18 25.33 21.40
CA LEU A 465 -7.97 25.10 20.62
C LEU A 465 -8.12 23.84 19.78
N ARG A 466 -7.65 23.90 18.53
CA ARG A 466 -7.64 22.74 17.64
C ARG A 466 -6.36 22.72 16.82
N ILE A 467 -5.60 21.63 16.89
CA ILE A 467 -4.48 21.39 15.96
C ILE A 467 -5.07 21.13 14.57
N HIS A 468 -4.92 22.08 13.66
CA HIS A 468 -5.41 21.99 12.29
C HIS A 468 -4.33 21.49 11.33
N ARG A 469 -3.07 21.90 11.57
CA ARG A 469 -1.93 21.54 10.71
C ARG A 469 -0.76 21.03 11.55
N VAL A 470 -0.06 20.04 11.03
CA VAL A 470 1.19 19.51 11.58
C VAL A 470 2.29 19.67 10.53
N PHE A 471 3.37 20.32 10.93
CA PHE A 471 4.56 20.53 10.13
C PHE A 471 5.70 19.69 10.72
N GLN A 472 6.28 18.79 9.92
CA GLN A 472 7.39 17.94 10.35
C GLN A 472 8.69 18.30 9.64
N GLY A 473 9.81 18.22 10.35
CA GLY A 473 11.15 18.44 9.80
C GLY A 473 11.62 17.26 8.95
N VAL A 474 11.64 16.06 9.54
CA VAL A 474 12.01 14.80 8.88
C VAL A 474 10.99 13.70 9.21
N ALA A 475 10.80 12.76 8.28
CA ALA A 475 10.07 11.54 8.57
C ALA A 475 10.85 10.67 9.58
N GLU A 476 10.15 9.86 10.37
CA GLU A 476 10.86 8.94 11.28
C GLU A 476 11.67 7.93 10.45
N PRO A 477 12.98 7.78 10.70
CA PRO A 477 13.80 6.81 9.97
C PRO A 477 13.32 5.36 10.15
N ASP A 478 13.43 4.55 9.09
CA ASP A 478 13.01 3.13 9.07
C ASP A 478 13.78 2.21 10.05
N ASP A 479 14.84 2.72 10.70
CA ASP A 479 15.67 1.99 11.64
C ASP A 479 15.13 1.99 13.09
N PHE A 480 14.03 2.68 13.37
CA PHE A 480 13.46 2.81 14.71
C PHE A 480 12.09 2.11 14.88
N VAL A 481 11.00 2.73 14.42
CA VAL A 481 9.63 2.19 14.46
C VAL A 481 8.96 2.49 13.12
N ASN A 482 8.24 1.52 12.54
CA ASN A 482 7.50 1.72 11.29
C ASN A 482 6.30 2.66 11.53
N CYS A 483 6.54 3.97 11.43
CA CYS A 483 5.60 5.02 11.81
C CYS A 483 4.46 5.17 10.80
N GLN A 484 3.21 5.23 11.29
CA GLN A 484 1.99 5.44 10.48
C GLN A 484 1.34 6.80 10.73
N SER A 485 2.06 7.72 11.35
CA SER A 485 1.54 8.95 11.93
C SER A 485 0.89 9.89 10.94
N GLN A 486 1.57 10.16 9.82
CA GLN A 486 1.02 10.99 8.76
C GLN A 486 -0.35 10.52 8.25
N ASN A 487 -0.65 9.21 8.31
CA ASN A 487 -1.91 8.65 7.83
C ASN A 487 -3.02 8.85 8.84
N ILE A 488 -2.74 8.55 10.11
CA ILE A 488 -3.69 8.69 11.21
C ILE A 488 -4.14 10.16 11.35
N LEU A 489 -3.19 11.10 11.24
CA LEU A 489 -3.48 12.54 11.31
C LEU A 489 -4.34 13.01 10.12
N ARG A 490 -3.99 12.60 8.89
CA ARG A 490 -4.76 12.97 7.68
C ARG A 490 -6.17 12.39 7.68
N ASP A 491 -6.34 11.14 8.12
CA ASP A 491 -7.65 10.49 8.26
C ASP A 491 -8.55 11.22 9.28
N SER A 492 -7.94 11.97 10.21
CA SER A 492 -8.62 12.77 11.23
C SER A 492 -8.78 14.25 10.83
N ASN A 493 -8.71 14.57 9.53
CA ASN A 493 -8.79 15.93 8.97
C ASN A 493 -7.71 16.91 9.46
N ILE A 494 -6.55 16.42 9.89
CA ILE A 494 -5.38 17.24 10.21
C ILE A 494 -4.45 17.26 8.99
N LYS A 495 -4.08 18.46 8.52
CA LYS A 495 -3.19 18.59 7.37
C LYS A 495 -1.75 18.37 7.81
N VAL A 496 -1.01 17.50 7.12
CA VAL A 496 0.40 17.20 7.46
C VAL A 496 1.33 17.59 6.33
N PHE A 497 2.33 18.41 6.64
CA PHE A 497 3.31 18.98 5.72
C PHE A 497 4.74 18.67 6.17
N THR A 498 5.65 18.45 5.23
CA THR A 498 7.09 18.44 5.50
C THR A 498 7.65 19.81 5.18
N VAL A 499 8.37 20.42 6.12
CA VAL A 499 8.94 21.75 5.95
C VAL A 499 10.17 21.68 5.04
N ARG A 500 10.26 22.59 4.07
CA ARG A 500 11.40 22.74 3.17
C ARG A 500 11.72 24.21 2.98
N ALA A 501 12.98 24.55 2.71
CA ALA A 501 13.29 25.89 2.19
C ALA A 501 13.18 25.85 0.66
N ASP A 502 12.63 26.91 0.05
CA ASP A 502 12.53 27.04 -1.41
C ASP A 502 13.91 26.97 -2.10
N ASP A 503 14.97 27.42 -1.41
CA ASP A 503 16.36 27.46 -1.90
C ASP A 503 17.26 26.29 -1.40
N ASP A 504 16.68 25.23 -0.82
CA ASP A 504 17.42 24.09 -0.26
C ASP A 504 17.21 22.79 -1.08
N PRO A 505 17.87 22.65 -2.26
CA PRO A 505 17.74 21.46 -3.09
C PRO A 505 18.38 20.21 -2.49
N ASN A 506 19.24 20.37 -1.47
CA ASN A 506 20.02 19.27 -0.87
C ASN A 506 19.38 18.72 0.42
N GLY A 507 18.30 19.35 0.92
CA GLY A 507 17.60 18.91 2.13
C GLY A 507 18.40 19.16 3.41
N GLN A 508 19.14 20.26 3.49
CA GLN A 508 19.93 20.67 4.66
C GLN A 508 19.10 20.67 5.95
N LEU A 509 17.86 21.16 5.91
CA LEU A 509 16.98 21.14 7.08
C LEU A 509 16.70 19.72 7.60
N GLU A 510 16.45 18.78 6.69
CA GLU A 510 16.20 17.38 7.01
C GLU A 510 17.44 16.74 7.66
N GLN A 511 18.62 17.03 7.12
CA GLN A 511 19.90 16.60 7.68
C GLN A 511 20.13 17.18 9.08
N ASP A 512 19.80 18.45 9.30
CA ASP A 512 19.91 19.09 10.61
C ASP A 512 18.95 18.49 11.63
N CYS A 513 17.70 18.21 11.23
CA CYS A 513 16.73 17.47 12.04
C CYS A 513 17.28 16.10 12.47
N LEU A 514 17.82 15.31 11.53
CA LEU A 514 18.40 14.00 11.82
C LEU A 514 19.64 14.07 12.70
N ARG A 515 20.53 15.04 12.43
CA ARG A 515 21.77 15.27 13.19
C ARG A 515 21.46 15.60 14.64
N ILE A 516 20.51 16.51 14.91
CA ILE A 516 20.12 16.87 16.27
C ILE A 516 19.35 15.72 16.93
N ALA A 517 18.45 15.04 16.21
CA ALA A 517 17.74 13.87 16.74
C ALA A 517 18.71 12.81 17.27
N ARG A 518 19.84 12.60 16.59
CA ARG A 518 20.86 11.60 16.93
C ARG A 518 21.98 12.12 17.86
N LYS A 519 21.81 13.27 18.53
CA LYS A 519 22.82 13.92 19.40
C LYS A 519 23.38 13.07 20.56
N GLY A 520 22.91 11.84 20.77
CA GLY A 520 23.47 10.86 21.73
C GLY A 520 23.66 9.44 21.18
N HIS A 521 23.37 9.20 19.89
CA HIS A 521 23.54 7.89 19.27
C HIS A 521 24.95 7.76 18.68
N HIS A 522 25.78 6.92 19.28
CA HIS A 522 27.03 6.51 18.63
C HIS A 522 26.70 5.58 17.45
N PRO A 523 27.31 5.77 16.26
CA PRO A 523 27.20 4.77 15.21
C PRO A 523 27.69 3.45 15.79
N SER A 524 26.83 2.43 15.76
CA SER A 524 27.20 1.08 16.17
C SER A 524 28.51 0.73 15.47
N LYS A 525 29.55 0.41 16.24
CA LYS A 525 30.79 -0.18 15.71
C LYS A 525 30.34 -1.38 14.85
N THR A 526 30.54 -1.22 13.54
CA THR A 526 30.26 -2.21 12.49
C THR A 526 30.99 -3.51 12.73
#